data_AF-A0A1V4UW13-F1
#
_entry.id   AF-A0A1V4UW13-F1
#
_cell.length_a   1.000
_cell.length_b   1.000
_cell.length_c   1.000
_cell.angle_alpha   90.00
_cell.angle_beta   90.00
_cell.angle_gamma   90.00
#
_symmetry.space_group_name_H-M   'P 1'
#
loop_
_entity.id
_entity.type
_entity.pdbx_description
1 polymer ?
#
loop_
_entity_poly.entity_id
_entity_poly.type
_entity_poly.pdbx_seq_one_letter_code
_entity_poly.pdbx_strand_id
1 'polypeptide(L)'
;MFVGGASLGLLTVFIISTNGFVIGSVLEMVRKDHSALYVVAAIVPHGLLEIPAFIISGALGLMLAKALWREWEGKEDASALALSYGRTFLLAVVPLVAVAACVEAFITPEILRVII
;
A
#
# COMPACT_ATOMS: atom_id res chain seq x y z
N MET A 1 4.62 3.13 4.53
CA MET A 1 5.58 2.02 4.33
C MET A 1 6.93 2.56 3.88
N PHE A 2 7.02 3.31 2.77
CA PHE A 2 8.28 3.91 2.27
C PHE A 2 9.18 4.55 3.34
N VAL A 3 8.67 5.53 4.13
CA VAL A 3 9.45 6.21 5.18
C VAL A 3 9.94 5.25 6.26
N GLY A 4 9.21 4.17 6.52
CA GLY A 4 9.63 3.11 7.43
C GLY A 4 10.87 2.33 6.96
N GLY A 5 11.35 2.57 5.72
CA GLY A 5 12.65 2.09 5.27
C GLY A 5 13.81 2.64 6.08
N ALA A 6 13.65 3.86 6.64
CA ALA A 6 14.65 4.51 7.48
C ALA A 6 14.99 3.73 8.76
N SER A 7 14.08 2.88 9.26
CA SER A 7 14.34 1.99 10.40
C SER A 7 15.03 0.69 9.98
N LEU A 8 15.88 0.72 8.94
CA LEU A 8 16.44 -0.47 8.27
C LEU A 8 15.36 -1.49 7.84
N GLY A 9 14.19 -0.99 7.45
CA GLY A 9 13.09 -1.81 6.92
C GLY A 9 12.23 -2.51 7.98
N LEU A 10 12.60 -2.51 9.26
CA LEU A 10 11.80 -3.13 10.33
C LEU A 10 10.36 -2.60 10.38
N LEU A 11 10.19 -1.27 10.38
CA LEU A 11 8.89 -0.63 10.38
C LEU A 11 8.14 -0.88 9.07
N THR A 12 8.85 -0.94 7.93
CA THR A 12 8.24 -1.29 6.64
C THR A 12 7.60 -2.67 6.72
N VAL A 13 8.37 -3.69 7.10
CA VAL A 13 7.91 -5.09 7.22
C VAL A 13 6.77 -5.19 8.22
N PHE A 14 6.88 -4.54 9.38
CA PHE A 14 5.81 -4.53 10.37
C PHE A 14 4.50 -3.97 9.79
N ILE A 15 4.55 -2.84 9.07
CA ILE A 15 3.36 -2.23 8.46
C ILE A 15 2.80 -3.15 7.37
N ILE A 16 3.63 -3.79 6.54
CA ILE A 16 3.16 -4.73 5.50
C ILE A 16 2.37 -5.87 6.14
N SER A 17 2.98 -6.52 7.14
CA SER A 17 2.41 -7.70 7.79
C SER A 17 1.12 -7.39 8.54
N THR A 18 1.10 -6.29 9.28
CA THR A 18 -0.09 -5.87 10.04
C THR A 18 -1.23 -5.46 9.13
N ASN A 19 -0.98 -4.72 8.03
CA ASN A 19 -2.03 -4.39 7.07
C ASN A 19 -2.59 -5.64 6.39
N GLY A 20 -1.73 -6.57 5.97
CA GLY A 20 -2.18 -7.84 5.40
C GLY A 20 -3.05 -8.65 6.35
N PHE A 21 -2.66 -8.71 7.63
CA PHE A 21 -3.44 -9.37 8.68
C PHE A 21 -4.81 -8.69 8.91
N VAL A 22 -4.83 -7.36 9.00
CA VAL A 22 -6.07 -6.59 9.20
C VAL A 22 -7.03 -6.79 8.02
N ILE A 23 -6.55 -6.65 6.78
CA ILE A 23 -7.36 -6.85 5.58
C ILE A 23 -7.92 -8.27 5.54
N GLY A 24 -7.09 -9.29 5.82
CA GLY A 24 -7.55 -10.68 5.87
C GLY A 24 -8.61 -10.93 6.95
N SER A 25 -8.45 -10.30 8.12
CA SER A 25 -9.41 -10.43 9.23
C SER A 25 -10.75 -9.75 8.91
N VAL A 26 -10.71 -8.55 8.33
CA VAL A 26 -11.91 -7.82 7.89
C VAL A 26 -12.63 -8.58 6.79
N LEU A 27 -11.89 -9.12 5.81
CA LEU A 27 -12.46 -9.92 4.73
C LEU A 27 -13.23 -11.13 5.25
N GLU A 28 -12.65 -11.88 6.19
CA GLU A 28 -13.30 -13.03 6.81
C GLU A 28 -14.54 -12.64 7.63
N MET A 29 -14.51 -11.49 8.30
CA MET A 29 -15.66 -10.96 9.04
C MET A 29 -16.81 -10.60 8.09
N VAL A 30 -16.55 -9.81 7.04
CA VAL A 30 -17.58 -9.37 6.09
C VAL A 30 -18.16 -10.55 5.31
N ARG A 31 -17.35 -11.57 5.00
CA ARG A 31 -17.80 -12.78 4.30
C ARG A 31 -18.86 -13.58 5.08
N LYS A 32 -18.92 -13.46 6.41
CA LYS A 32 -19.93 -14.16 7.23
C LYS A 32 -21.31 -13.51 7.12
N ASP A 33 -21.35 -12.19 6.98
CA ASP A 33 -22.58 -11.41 7.02
C ASP A 33 -23.08 -10.99 5.63
N HIS A 34 -22.24 -11.09 4.60
CA HIS A 34 -22.57 -10.66 3.24
C HIS A 34 -22.25 -11.70 2.17
N SER A 35 -22.91 -11.55 1.01
CA SER A 35 -22.66 -12.41 -0.16
C SER A 35 -21.25 -12.20 -0.72
N ALA A 36 -20.70 -13.22 -1.39
CA ALA A 36 -19.40 -13.11 -2.05
C ALA A 36 -19.36 -11.97 -3.09
N LEU A 37 -20.48 -11.71 -3.78
CA LEU A 37 -20.61 -10.63 -4.74
C LEU A 37 -20.47 -9.25 -4.07
N TYR A 38 -21.08 -9.07 -2.90
CA TYR A 38 -20.97 -7.84 -2.11
C TYR A 38 -19.51 -7.59 -1.70
N VAL A 39 -18.82 -8.61 -1.21
CA VAL A 39 -17.41 -8.52 -0.80
C VAL A 39 -16.51 -8.11 -1.98
N VAL A 40 -16.70 -8.73 -3.13
CA VAL A 40 -15.93 -8.41 -4.35
C VAL A 40 -16.22 -6.98 -4.79
N ALA A 41 -17.48 -6.57 -4.81
CA ALA A 41 -17.87 -5.22 -5.21
C ALA A 41 -17.40 -4.14 -4.22
N ALA A 42 -17.29 -4.48 -2.94
CA ALA A 42 -16.76 -3.58 -1.92
C ALA A 42 -15.26 -3.34 -2.10
N ILE A 43 -14.48 -4.31 -2.59
CA ILE A 43 -13.01 -4.23 -2.58
C ILE A 43 -12.44 -3.90 -3.97
N VAL A 44 -12.93 -4.54 -5.02
CA VAL A 44 -12.31 -4.48 -6.36
C VAL A 44 -12.20 -3.06 -6.93
N PRO A 45 -13.23 -2.18 -6.83
CA PRO A 45 -13.18 -0.88 -7.49
C PRO A 45 -11.95 -0.04 -7.09
N HIS A 46 -11.71 0.12 -5.79
CA HIS A 46 -10.56 0.89 -5.29
C HIS A 46 -9.32 0.01 -5.08
N GLY A 47 -9.49 -1.25 -4.66
CA GLY A 47 -8.39 -2.18 -4.36
C GLY A 47 -7.49 -2.47 -5.57
N LEU A 48 -8.00 -2.37 -6.80
CA LEU A 48 -7.19 -2.47 -8.03
C LEU A 48 -6.11 -1.37 -8.11
N LEU A 49 -6.32 -0.21 -7.49
CA LEU A 49 -5.38 0.90 -7.47
C LEU A 49 -4.52 0.89 -6.20
N GLU A 50 -5.10 0.51 -5.07
CA GLU A 50 -4.39 0.46 -3.79
C GLU A 50 -3.35 -0.65 -3.73
N ILE A 51 -3.64 -1.85 -4.27
CA ILE A 51 -2.71 -2.99 -4.20
C ILE A 51 -1.38 -2.67 -4.93
N PRO A 52 -1.38 -2.14 -6.18
CA PRO A 52 -0.15 -1.68 -6.82
C PRO A 52 0.56 -0.60 -6.02
N ALA A 53 -0.18 0.40 -5.50
CA ALA A 53 0.40 1.48 -4.70
C ALA A 53 1.07 0.97 -3.43
N PHE A 54 0.44 0.01 -2.74
CA PHE A 54 0.93 -0.67 -1.56
C PHE A 54 2.21 -1.45 -1.84
N ILE A 55 2.24 -2.24 -2.92
CA ILE A 55 3.42 -3.01 -3.34
C ILE A 55 4.60 -2.07 -3.66
N ILE A 56 4.36 -1.02 -4.45
CA ILE A 56 5.40 -0.05 -4.83
C ILE A 56 5.93 0.67 -3.57
N SER A 57 5.06 1.15 -2.70
CA SER A 57 5.44 1.82 -1.44
C SER A 57 6.25 0.91 -0.51
N GLY A 58 5.86 -0.36 -0.39
CA GLY A 58 6.59 -1.38 0.37
C GLY A 58 7.97 -1.66 -0.23
N ALA A 59 8.05 -1.87 -1.54
CA ALA A 59 9.31 -2.11 -2.25
C ALA A 59 10.28 -0.94 -2.09
N LEU A 60 9.82 0.31 -2.27
CA LEU A 60 10.65 1.50 -2.07
C LEU A 60 11.18 1.59 -0.62
N GLY A 61 10.38 1.20 0.38
CA GLY A 61 10.83 1.14 1.78
C GLY A 61 11.95 0.12 2.01
N LEU A 62 11.84 -1.08 1.43
CA LEU A 62 12.89 -2.10 1.53
C LEU A 62 14.15 -1.73 0.72
N MET A 63 13.98 -1.06 -0.42
CA MET A 63 15.10 -0.53 -1.20
C MET A 63 15.86 0.56 -0.44
N LEU A 64 15.14 1.43 0.29
CA LEU A 64 15.76 2.42 1.18
C LEU A 64 16.53 1.75 2.31
N ALA A 65 15.97 0.71 2.94
CA ALA A 65 16.66 -0.08 3.96
C ALA A 65 17.97 -0.70 3.43
N LYS A 66 17.94 -1.27 2.22
CA LYS A 66 19.13 -1.80 1.53
C LYS A 66 20.17 -0.72 1.26
N ALA A 67 19.73 0.46 0.81
CA ALA A 67 20.63 1.58 0.54
C ALA A 67 21.35 2.04 1.82
N LEU A 68 20.63 2.17 2.93
CA LEU A 68 21.20 2.51 4.25
C LEU A 68 22.25 1.47 4.70
N TRP A 69 21.96 0.18 4.50
CA TRP A 69 22.93 -0.87 4.80
C TRP A 69 24.20 -0.76 3.95
N ARG A 70 24.06 -0.44 2.65
CA ARG A 70 25.21 -0.29 1.75
C ARG A 70 26.01 0.99 1.98
N GLU A 71 25.36 2.05 2.45
CA GLU A 71 26.04 3.26 2.91
C GLU A 71 26.86 2.97 4.17
N TRP A 72 26.36 2.17 5.10
CA TRP A 72 27.14 1.69 6.25
C TRP A 72 28.40 0.92 5.83
N GLU A 73 28.32 0.17 4.72
CA GLU A 73 29.47 -0.51 4.10
C GLU A 73 30.38 0.41 3.26
N GLY A 74 30.05 1.70 3.14
CA GLY A 74 30.80 2.68 2.36
C GLY A 74 30.63 2.56 0.83
N LYS A 75 29.56 1.90 0.37
CA LYS A 75 29.37 1.56 -1.06
C LYS A 75 28.37 2.44 -1.80
N GLU A 76 27.49 3.15 -1.10
CA GLU A 76 26.41 3.97 -1.69
C GLU A 76 26.13 5.21 -0.82
N ASP A 77 25.44 6.19 -1.41
CA ASP A 77 24.84 7.32 -0.71
C ASP A 77 23.32 7.08 -0.63
N ALA A 78 22.82 6.71 0.55
CA ALA A 78 21.39 6.42 0.70
C ALA A 78 20.54 7.69 0.63
N SER A 79 21.10 8.87 0.90
CA SER A 79 20.37 10.13 0.84
C SER A 79 20.01 10.50 -0.60
N ALA A 80 20.94 10.34 -1.53
CA ALA A 80 20.72 10.54 -2.96
C ALA A 80 19.69 9.54 -3.51
N LEU A 81 19.79 8.27 -3.11
CA LEU A 81 18.83 7.23 -3.49
C LEU A 81 17.44 7.50 -2.88
N ALA A 82 17.37 7.95 -1.63
CA ALA A 82 16.11 8.28 -0.95
C ALA A 82 15.35 9.39 -1.69
N LEU A 83 16.05 10.39 -2.25
CA LEU A 83 15.43 11.43 -3.06
C LEU A 83 14.81 10.86 -4.35
N SER A 84 15.53 9.96 -5.03
CA SER A 84 15.02 9.27 -6.22
C SER A 84 13.81 8.39 -5.90
N TYR A 85 13.88 7.59 -4.83
CA TYR A 85 12.78 6.76 -4.37
C TYR A 85 11.57 7.59 -3.91
N GLY A 86 11.81 8.71 -3.22
CA GLY A 86 10.78 9.66 -2.82
C GLY A 86 10.08 10.28 -4.02
N ARG A 87 10.81 10.62 -5.09
CA ARG A 87 10.22 11.09 -6.34
C ARG A 87 9.33 10.01 -6.98
N THR A 88 9.77 8.77 -7.03
CA THR A 88 8.95 7.64 -7.53
C THR A 88 7.70 7.45 -6.67
N PHE A 89 7.82 7.54 -5.34
CA PHE A 89 6.69 7.49 -4.43
C PHE A 89 5.68 8.60 -4.72
N LEU A 90 6.14 9.84 -4.85
CA LEU A 90 5.28 10.99 -5.14
C LEU A 90 4.61 10.93 -6.52
N LEU A 91 5.28 10.38 -7.53
CA LEU A 91 4.76 10.33 -8.90
C LEU A 91 3.93 9.08 -9.21
N ALA A 92 4.16 7.98 -8.48
CA ALA A 92 3.45 6.72 -8.72
C ALA A 92 2.45 6.39 -7.60
N VAL A 93 2.88 6.40 -6.34
CA VAL A 93 2.05 5.95 -5.22
C VAL A 93 0.99 6.98 -4.88
N VAL A 94 1.36 8.25 -4.75
CA VAL A 94 0.41 9.31 -4.35
C VAL A 94 -0.77 9.44 -5.32
N PRO A 95 -0.57 9.48 -6.66
CA PRO A 95 -1.68 9.55 -7.59
C PRO A 95 -2.56 8.30 -7.56
N LEU A 96 -1.97 7.10 -7.47
CA LEU A 96 -2.74 5.86 -7.38
C LEU A 96 -3.65 5.84 -6.16
N VAL A 97 -3.13 6.20 -4.98
CA VAL A 97 -3.91 6.25 -3.73
C VAL A 97 -4.95 7.37 -3.79
N ALA A 98 -4.63 8.52 -4.38
CA ALA A 98 -5.61 9.60 -4.53
C ALA A 98 -6.80 9.18 -5.40
N VAL A 99 -6.54 8.52 -6.53
CA VAL A 99 -7.61 8.00 -7.39
C VAL A 99 -8.36 6.88 -6.67
N ALA A 100 -7.66 5.97 -5.98
CA ALA A 100 -8.29 4.92 -5.18
C ALA A 100 -9.27 5.48 -4.15
N ALA A 101 -8.85 6.50 -3.40
CA ALA A 101 -9.69 7.17 -2.40
C ALA A 101 -10.91 7.85 -3.04
N CYS A 102 -10.77 8.43 -4.24
CA CYS A 102 -11.94 8.94 -4.97
C CYS A 102 -12.89 7.81 -5.38
N VAL A 103 -12.37 6.68 -5.87
CA VAL A 103 -13.19 5.51 -6.23
C VAL A 103 -13.87 4.93 -4.99
N GLU A 104 -13.19 4.87 -3.85
CA GLU A 104 -13.73 4.43 -2.57
C GLU A 104 -14.83 5.37 -2.06
N ALA A 105 -14.63 6.69 -2.13
CA ALA A 105 -15.58 7.66 -1.60
C ALA A 105 -16.83 7.85 -2.47
N PHE A 106 -16.70 7.75 -3.80
CA PHE A 106 -17.77 8.10 -4.72
C PHE A 106 -18.36 6.94 -5.53
N ILE A 107 -17.55 5.93 -5.88
CA ILE A 107 -17.99 4.85 -6.79
C ILE A 107 -18.39 3.61 -6.00
N THR A 108 -17.57 3.21 -5.04
CA THR A 108 -17.79 1.99 -4.24
C THR A 108 -19.16 2.01 -3.55
N PRO A 109 -19.62 3.10 -2.90
CA PRO A 109 -20.93 3.13 -2.24
C PRO A 109 -22.09 2.99 -3.23
N GLU A 110 -21.98 3.59 -4.42
CA GLU A 110 -23.01 3.51 -5.46
C GLU A 110 -23.12 2.09 -6.04
N ILE A 111 -21.99 1.39 -6.24
CA ILE A 111 -22.00 -0.02 -6.65
C ILE A 111 -22.70 -0.86 -5.57
N LEU A 112 -22.37 -0.64 -4.29
CA LEU A 112 -22.95 -1.40 -3.19
C LEU A 112 -24.47 -1.15 -3.05
N ARG A 113 -24.96 0.07 -3.29
CA ARG A 113 -26.40 0.38 -3.31
C ARG A 113 -27.20 -0.40 -4.35
N VAL A 114 -26.58 -0.81 -5.46
CA VAL A 114 -27.26 -1.57 -6.52
C VAL A 114 -27.32 -3.07 -6.18
N ILE A 115 -26.40 -3.54 -5.33
CA ILE A 115 -26.27 -4.96 -4.96
C ILE A 115 -27.14 -5.32 -3.75
N ILE A 116 -27.45 -4.34 -2.89
CA ILE A 116 -28.35 -4.47 -1.73
C ILE A 116 -29.78 -4.13 -2.16
#